data_AF-A0A2H3C172-F1
#
_entry.id   AF-A0A2H3C172-F1
#
_cell.length_a   1.000
_cell.length_b   1.000
_cell.length_c   1.000
_cell.angle_alpha   90.00
_cell.angle_beta   90.00
_cell.angle_gamma   90.00
#
_symmetry.space_group_name_H-M   'P 1'
#
loop_
_entity.id
_entity.type
_entity.pdbx_description
1 polymer ?
#
loop_
_entity_poly.entity_id
_entity_poly.type
_entity_poly.pdbx_seq_one_letter_code
_entity_poly.pdbx_strand_id
1 'polypeptide(L)'
;MSKLAPGTYKIINRVLSVNNKRLAITANAEGKAATVTEESSSNTAQQWVIADFDSNTQSMAPIARPSLQAAWGSGFMTVLPAHSYVWTIRETDTGVTYVTIGAGTSDVQQKWVLMRVA
;
A
#
# COMPACT_ATOMS: atom_id res chain seq x y z
N MET A 1 11.86 11.76 8.66
CA MET A 1 11.26 10.47 8.23
C MET A 1 10.81 9.68 9.45
N SER A 2 9.51 9.46 9.59
CA SER A 2 8.90 8.74 10.72
C SER A 2 8.06 7.57 10.21
N LYS A 3 7.78 6.60 11.09
CA LYS A 3 6.80 5.55 10.81
C LYS A 3 5.41 6.18 10.64
N LEU A 4 4.66 5.73 9.64
CA LEU A 4 3.30 6.20 9.41
C LEU A 4 2.40 5.74 10.55
N ALA A 5 1.48 6.59 11.02
CA ALA A 5 0.50 6.18 12.01
C ALA A 5 -0.42 5.06 11.45
N PRO A 6 -0.86 4.08 12.27
CA PRO A 6 -1.88 3.13 11.86
C PRO A 6 -3.20 3.80 11.45
N GLY A 7 -3.92 3.19 10.51
CA GLY A 7 -5.20 3.68 10.04
C GLY A 7 -5.57 3.20 8.64
N THR A 8 -6.64 3.76 8.09
CA THR A 8 -7.07 3.48 6.72
C THR A 8 -6.53 4.53 5.77
N TYR A 9 -5.90 4.07 4.68
CA TYR A 9 -5.26 4.91 3.69
C TYR A 9 -5.60 4.46 2.27
N LYS A 10 -5.53 5.40 1.33
CA LYS A 10 -5.33 5.10 -0.09
C LYS A 10 -3.87 5.32 -0.43
N ILE A 11 -3.32 4.42 -1.23
CA ILE A 11 -1.94 4.54 -1.73
C ILE A 11 -2.02 5.07 -3.14
N ILE A 12 -1.59 6.30 -3.33
CA ILE A 12 -1.75 7.08 -4.54
C ILE A 12 -0.41 7.20 -5.26
N ASN A 13 -0.44 6.99 -6.57
CA ASN A 13 0.71 7.26 -7.42
C ASN A 13 1.02 8.76 -7.41
N ARG A 14 2.30 9.11 -7.30
CA ARG A 14 2.74 10.50 -7.41
C ARG A 14 2.49 11.06 -8.82
N VAL A 15 2.53 10.20 -9.82
CA VAL A 15 2.26 10.55 -11.22
C VAL A 15 0.76 10.39 -11.50
N LEU A 16 0.16 11.42 -12.10
CA LEU A 16 -1.23 11.40 -12.55
C LEU A 16 -1.39 10.54 -13.81
N SER A 17 -2.62 10.14 -14.10
CA SER A 17 -2.97 9.54 -15.40
C SER A 17 -2.79 10.57 -16.53
N VAL A 18 -2.81 10.09 -17.78
CA VAL A 18 -2.78 10.94 -18.98
C VAL A 18 -3.90 11.99 -19.01
N ASN A 19 -4.99 11.75 -18.27
CA ASN A 19 -6.14 12.63 -18.15
C ASN A 19 -6.11 13.46 -16.85
N ASN A 20 -4.94 13.61 -16.23
CA ASN A 20 -4.72 14.31 -14.96
C ASN A 20 -5.54 13.76 -13.78
N LYS A 21 -5.86 12.45 -13.77
CA LYS A 21 -6.55 11.80 -12.66
C LYS A 21 -5.57 11.19 -11.67
N ARG A 22 -5.93 11.19 -10.38
CA ARG A 22 -5.19 10.46 -9.35
C ARG A 22 -5.33 8.96 -9.61
N LEU A 23 -4.27 8.23 -9.34
CA LEU A 23 -4.20 6.79 -9.56
C LEU A 23 -3.95 6.10 -8.22
N ALA A 24 -4.78 5.13 -7.85
CA ALA A 24 -4.71 4.43 -6.58
C ALA A 24 -4.39 2.94 -6.75
N ILE A 25 -3.58 2.41 -5.83
CA ILE A 25 -3.35 0.97 -5.72
C ILE A 25 -4.65 0.28 -5.32
N THR A 26 -5.05 -0.69 -6.14
CA THR A 26 -6.33 -1.41 -6.07
C THR A 26 -6.08 -2.90 -5.86
N ALA A 27 -6.67 -3.46 -4.81
CA ALA A 27 -6.62 -4.87 -4.50
C ALA A 27 -7.48 -5.69 -5.47
N ASN A 28 -6.90 -6.73 -6.06
CA ASN A 28 -7.61 -7.69 -6.90
C ASN A 28 -7.99 -8.95 -6.10
N ALA A 29 -8.35 -10.03 -6.80
CA ALA A 29 -8.62 -11.32 -6.18
C ALA A 29 -7.40 -11.92 -5.48
N GLU A 30 -7.63 -12.85 -4.55
CA GLU A 30 -6.56 -13.61 -3.91
C GLU A 30 -5.60 -14.21 -4.94
N GLY A 31 -4.30 -14.13 -4.67
CA GLY A 31 -3.25 -14.59 -5.56
C GLY A 31 -3.08 -13.77 -6.84
N LYS A 32 -3.80 -12.65 -7.00
CA LYS A 32 -3.66 -11.73 -8.13
C LYS A 32 -2.84 -10.51 -7.75
N ALA A 33 -2.09 -10.01 -8.73
CA ALA A 33 -1.37 -8.76 -8.64
C ALA A 33 -2.34 -7.61 -8.33
N ALA A 34 -1.96 -6.70 -7.43
CA ALA A 34 -2.64 -5.43 -7.30
C ALA A 34 -2.39 -4.56 -8.54
N THR A 35 -3.37 -3.74 -8.91
CA THR A 35 -3.28 -2.85 -10.08
C THR A 35 -3.34 -1.39 -9.65
N VAL A 36 -2.95 -0.50 -10.55
CA VAL A 36 -3.11 0.94 -10.37
C VAL A 36 -4.27 1.38 -11.25
N THR A 37 -5.33 1.90 -10.65
CA THR A 37 -6.54 2.35 -11.36
C THR A 37 -6.90 3.78 -10.96
N GLU A 38 -7.79 4.45 -11.71
CA GLU A 38 -8.24 5.79 -11.33
C GLU A 38 -8.86 5.79 -9.93
N GLU A 39 -8.45 6.76 -9.11
CA GLU A 39 -8.88 6.87 -7.72
C GLU A 39 -10.38 7.18 -7.67
N SER A 40 -11.09 6.43 -6.82
CA SER A 40 -12.51 6.61 -6.57
C SER A 40 -12.77 6.57 -5.08
N SER A 41 -13.44 7.60 -4.56
CA SER A 41 -13.74 7.78 -3.14
C SER A 41 -14.41 6.54 -2.52
N SER A 42 -15.37 5.94 -3.24
CA SER A 42 -16.18 4.80 -2.78
C SER A 42 -15.55 3.42 -3.00
N ASN A 43 -14.42 3.31 -3.70
CA ASN A 43 -13.83 2.02 -4.02
C ASN A 43 -13.08 1.43 -2.80
N THR A 44 -13.72 0.50 -2.11
CA THR A 44 -13.15 -0.18 -0.92
C THR A 44 -11.94 -1.06 -1.25
N ALA A 45 -11.76 -1.48 -2.51
CA ALA A 45 -10.55 -2.18 -2.94
C ALA A 45 -9.32 -1.26 -3.07
N GLN A 46 -9.52 0.07 -3.08
CA GLN A 46 -8.45 1.07 -3.04
C GLN A 46 -8.12 1.53 -1.62
N GLN A 47 -8.86 1.06 -0.61
CA GLN A 47 -8.67 1.43 0.79
C GLN A 47 -7.92 0.32 1.52
N TRP A 48 -6.84 0.67 2.18
CA TRP A 48 -5.90 -0.23 2.83
C TRP A 48 -5.79 0.13 4.31
N VAL A 49 -6.05 -0.84 5.16
CA VAL A 49 -5.75 -0.79 6.59
C VAL A 49 -4.25 -1.02 6.76
N ILE A 50 -3.58 -0.01 7.29
CA ILE A 50 -2.17 -0.06 7.68
C ILE A 50 -2.14 -0.24 9.19
N ALA A 51 -1.55 -1.35 9.64
CA ALA A 51 -1.47 -1.70 11.04
C ALA A 51 -0.01 -1.96 11.44
N ASP A 52 0.33 -1.62 12.67
CA ASP A 52 1.67 -1.86 13.19
C ASP A 52 1.93 -3.36 13.34
N PHE A 53 3.12 -3.79 12.92
CA PHE A 53 3.60 -5.15 13.14
C PHE A 53 4.70 -5.16 14.21
N ASP A 54 5.72 -4.32 14.06
CA ASP A 54 6.76 -4.09 15.06
C ASP A 54 7.17 -2.59 15.11
N SER A 55 8.26 -2.25 15.79
CA SER A 55 8.75 -0.87 15.91
C SER A 55 9.11 -0.22 14.56
N ASN A 56 9.42 -1.03 13.55
CA ASN A 56 9.92 -0.64 12.24
C ASN A 56 8.99 -1.01 11.09
N THR A 57 8.16 -2.03 11.22
CA THR A 57 7.38 -2.58 10.11
C THR A 57 5.88 -2.51 10.36
N GLN A 58 5.12 -2.54 9.25
CA GLN A 58 3.67 -2.45 9.23
C GLN A 58 3.10 -3.49 8.27
N SER A 59 1.90 -3.96 8.55
CA SER A 59 1.12 -4.79 7.64
C SER A 59 0.12 -3.94 6.86
N MET A 60 -0.33 -4.45 5.71
CA MET A 60 -1.28 -3.79 4.83
C MET A 60 -2.37 -4.79 4.42
N ALA A 61 -3.63 -4.49 4.72
CA ALA A 61 -4.78 -5.31 4.33
C ALA A 61 -5.84 -4.45 3.61
N PRO A 62 -6.39 -4.87 2.47
CA PRO A 62 -7.43 -4.12 1.79
C PRO A 62 -8.77 -4.24 2.54
N ILE A 63 -9.51 -3.14 2.69
CA ILE A 63 -10.81 -3.12 3.37
C ILE A 63 -11.80 -4.09 2.72
N ALA A 64 -11.80 -4.16 1.38
CA ALA A 64 -12.69 -5.07 0.65
C ALA A 64 -12.41 -6.56 0.94
N ARG A 65 -11.23 -6.91 1.48
CA ARG A 65 -10.78 -8.31 1.67
C ARG A 65 -9.92 -8.42 2.94
N PRO A 66 -10.51 -8.30 4.14
CA PRO A 66 -9.76 -8.20 5.40
C PRO A 66 -9.01 -9.48 5.79
N SER A 67 -9.33 -10.63 5.18
CA SER A 67 -8.57 -11.89 5.36
C SER A 67 -7.27 -11.95 4.54
N LEU A 68 -7.03 -10.97 3.67
CA LEU A 68 -5.85 -10.89 2.82
C LEU A 68 -4.90 -9.78 3.27
N GLN A 69 -3.62 -9.94 2.94
CA GLN A 69 -2.58 -8.95 3.13
C GLN A 69 -1.83 -8.70 1.83
N ALA A 70 -1.34 -7.47 1.65
CA ALA A 70 -0.39 -7.18 0.61
C ALA A 70 0.94 -7.89 0.91
N ALA A 71 1.41 -8.65 -0.06
CA ALA A 71 2.67 -9.37 -0.04
C ALA A 71 3.49 -9.02 -1.28
N TRP A 72 4.80 -9.28 -1.21
CA TRP A 72 5.64 -9.24 -2.40
C TRP A 72 5.67 -10.62 -3.05
N GLY A 73 5.04 -10.75 -4.21
CA GLY A 73 5.06 -11.95 -5.03
C GLY A 73 6.25 -11.95 -6.00
N SER A 74 6.10 -12.65 -7.13
CA SER A 74 7.09 -12.77 -8.20
C SER A 74 7.33 -11.47 -8.99
N GLY A 75 7.76 -10.40 -8.31
CA GLY A 75 8.10 -9.10 -8.88
C GLY A 75 7.02 -8.02 -8.77
N PHE A 76 5.91 -8.30 -8.11
CA PHE A 76 4.81 -7.35 -7.92
C PHE A 76 4.08 -7.56 -6.60
N MET A 77 3.38 -6.52 -6.15
CA MET A 77 2.51 -6.61 -4.99
C MET A 77 1.32 -7.53 -5.31
N THR A 78 1.15 -8.58 -4.52
CA THR A 78 0.06 -9.57 -4.63
C THR A 78 -0.73 -9.55 -3.33
N VAL A 79 -2.03 -9.83 -3.39
CA VAL A 79 -2.84 -10.03 -2.17
C VAL A 79 -2.95 -11.52 -1.86
N LEU A 80 -2.45 -11.92 -0.68
CA LEU A 80 -2.37 -13.32 -0.22
C LEU A 80 -3.06 -13.48 1.14
N PRO A 81 -3.44 -14.69 1.55
CA PRO A 81 -3.94 -14.94 2.91
C PRO A 81 -2.99 -14.37 3.96
N ALA A 82 -3.53 -13.79 5.02
CA ALA A 82 -2.72 -13.14 6.06
C ALA A 82 -1.68 -14.10 6.66
N HIS A 83 -0.39 -13.74 6.55
CA HIS A 83 0.73 -14.56 7.02
C HIS A 83 1.91 -13.71 7.51
N SER A 84 1.63 -12.55 8.10
CA SER A 84 2.66 -11.61 8.60
C SER A 84 3.53 -11.01 7.49
N TYR A 85 2.91 -10.65 6.36
CA TYR A 85 3.60 -9.88 5.33
C TYR A 85 3.76 -8.43 5.80
N VAL A 86 5.00 -7.94 5.76
CA VAL A 86 5.37 -6.65 6.34
C VAL A 86 6.03 -5.72 5.33
N TRP A 87 5.86 -4.43 5.58
CA TRP A 87 6.30 -3.32 4.77
C TRP A 87 6.96 -2.26 5.67
N THR A 88 8.03 -1.67 5.18
CA THR A 88 8.62 -0.48 5.81
C THR A 88 7.98 0.75 5.18
N ILE A 89 7.04 1.36 5.91
CA ILE A 89 6.32 2.55 5.45
C ILE A 89 6.81 3.76 6.26
N ARG A 90 7.28 4.79 5.56
CA ARG A 90 7.88 5.98 6.18
C ARG A 90 7.34 7.26 5.56
N GLU A 91 6.81 8.13 6.39
CA GLU A 91 6.36 9.46 6.00
C GLU A 91 7.53 10.45 6.08
N THR A 92 7.62 11.35 5.11
CA THR A 92 8.52 12.50 5.15
C THR A 92 7.81 13.76 5.59
N ASP A 93 8.62 14.71 6.00
CA ASP A 93 8.23 16.07 6.39
C ASP A 93 7.56 16.84 5.23
N THR A 94 7.63 16.31 4.00
CA THR A 94 6.96 16.83 2.79
C THR A 94 5.63 16.12 2.46
N GLY A 95 5.16 15.21 3.32
CA GLY A 95 3.94 14.41 3.10
C GLY A 95 4.10 13.30 2.05
N VAL A 96 5.33 13.02 1.60
CA VAL A 96 5.62 11.92 0.68
C VAL A 96 5.90 10.67 1.50
N THR A 97 5.31 9.53 1.15
CA THR A 97 5.51 8.29 1.90
C THR A 97 6.31 7.29 1.08
N TYR A 98 7.44 6.88 1.63
CA TYR A 98 8.24 5.80 1.08
C TYR A 98 7.66 4.46 1.54
N VAL A 99 7.39 3.58 0.58
CA VAL A 99 7.08 2.19 0.86
C VAL A 99 8.25 1.36 0.36
N THR A 100 8.98 0.76 1.29
CA THR A 100 10.08 -0.15 1.01
C THR A 100 9.70 -1.56 1.44
N ILE A 101 10.00 -2.52 0.58
CA ILE A 101 9.65 -3.92 0.76
C ILE A 101 10.84 -4.62 1.37
N GLY A 102 10.75 -4.96 2.65
CA GLY A 102 11.81 -5.65 3.36
C GLY A 102 11.64 -7.16 3.27
N ALA A 103 12.32 -7.78 2.31
CA ALA A 103 12.70 -9.20 2.40
C ALA A 103 14.21 -9.33 2.18
N GLY A 104 15.01 -8.54 2.92
CA GLY A 104 16.45 -8.81 3.12
C GLY A 104 17.40 -8.72 1.92
N THR A 105 16.97 -8.42 0.69
CA THR A 105 17.90 -8.28 -0.44
C THR A 105 17.46 -7.19 -1.41
N SER A 106 18.38 -6.24 -1.69
CA SER A 106 18.29 -5.18 -2.71
C SER A 106 16.89 -4.56 -2.86
N ASP A 107 16.50 -3.78 -1.84
CA ASP A 107 15.20 -3.14 -1.70
C ASP A 107 14.69 -2.47 -2.99
N VAL A 108 13.55 -2.96 -3.48
CA VAL A 108 12.76 -2.22 -4.47
C VAL A 108 12.09 -1.05 -3.74
N GLN A 109 12.73 0.12 -3.78
CA GLN A 109 12.13 1.36 -3.28
C GLN A 109 11.14 1.90 -4.31
N GLN A 110 9.85 1.83 -4.01
CA GLN A 110 8.85 2.55 -4.80
C GLN A 110 8.33 3.75 -4.02
N LYS A 111 8.29 4.90 -4.69
CA LYS A 111 7.86 6.17 -4.09
C LYS A 111 6.36 6.35 -4.33
N TRP A 112 5.58 6.37 -3.26
CA TRP A 112 4.12 6.53 -3.32
C TRP A 112 3.67 7.73 -2.47
N VAL A 113 2.42 8.14 -2.60
CA VAL A 113 1.80 9.16 -1.74
C VAL A 113 0.66 8.49 -0.98
N LEU A 114 0.67 8.49 0.34
CA LEU A 114 -0.40 7.91 1.13
C LEU A 114 -1.38 9.01 1.56
N MET A 115 -2.66 8.83 1.25
CA MET A 115 -3.74 9.74 1.67
C MET A 115 -4.62 9.02 2.69
N ARG A 116 -4.77 9.60 3.88
CA ARG A 116 -5.66 9.05 4.91
C ARG A 116 -7.11 9.13 4.43
N VAL A 117 -7.87 8.07 4.66
CA VAL A 117 -9.32 8.07 4.45
C VAL A 117 -9.96 8.62 5.72
N ALA A 118 -10.79 9.66 5.57
CA ALA A 118 -11.53 10.30 6.65
C ALA A 118 -12.71 9.42 7.10
#